data_AF-A0A941EQC7-F1
#
_entry.id   AF-A0A941EQC7-F1
#
_cell.length_a   1.000
_cell.length_b   1.000
_cell.length_c   1.000
_cell.angle_alpha   90.00
_cell.angle_beta   90.00
_cell.angle_gamma   90.00
#
_symmetry.space_group_name_H-M   'P 1'
#
loop_
_entity.id
_entity.type
_entity.pdbx_description
1 polymer ?
#
loop_
_entity_poly.entity_id
_entity_poly.type
_entity_poly.pdbx_seq_one_letter_code
_entity_poly.pdbx_strand_id
1 'polypeptide(L)'
;MIGGHGAGGYYDPESIAQHAQLTQQRAEDISTAVSALMSAAQELEQVWSDLPGRQFKSDFDEWAGSAGPVVERLEEFAQRLRAAAARYQAIADGAAP
;
A
#
# COMPACT_ATOMS: atom_id res chain seq x y z
N MET A 1 10.13 -1.82 -50.08
CA MET A 1 10.67 -0.78 -49.17
C MET A 1 10.64 -1.36 -47.77
N ILE A 2 11.79 -1.72 -47.23
CA ILE A 2 11.93 -2.12 -45.83
C ILE A 2 12.20 -0.84 -45.04
N GLY A 3 11.18 -0.35 -44.33
CA GLY A 3 11.28 0.76 -43.38
C GLY A 3 11.30 0.17 -41.98
N GLY A 4 12.44 0.33 -41.31
CA GLY A 4 12.81 -0.39 -40.09
C GLY A 4 11.89 -0.17 -38.90
N HIS A 5 11.71 -1.25 -38.14
CA HIS A 5 11.28 -1.21 -36.75
C HIS A 5 12.39 -0.51 -35.95
N GLY A 6 12.24 0.81 -35.76
CA GLY A 6 13.11 1.62 -34.93
C GLY A 6 12.90 1.27 -33.46
N ALA A 7 13.96 0.77 -32.84
CA ALA A 7 14.06 0.53 -31.42
C ALA A 7 13.86 1.83 -30.61
N GLY A 8 12.96 1.78 -29.63
CA GLY A 8 12.67 2.89 -28.71
C GLY A 8 11.26 2.76 -28.17
N GLY A 9 11.04 1.82 -27.24
CA GLY A 9 9.72 1.57 -26.63
C GLY A 9 9.29 2.75 -25.77
N TYR A 10 8.68 3.76 -26.38
CA TYR A 10 7.95 4.78 -25.65
C TYR A 10 6.65 4.14 -25.15
N TYR A 11 6.50 4.06 -23.82
CA TYR A 11 5.20 3.76 -23.23
C TYR A 11 4.20 4.79 -23.74
N ASP A 12 3.07 4.34 -24.26
CA ASP A 12 2.02 5.25 -24.69
C ASP A 12 1.35 5.89 -23.46
N PRO A 13 0.84 7.14 -23.56
CA PRO A 13 0.24 7.84 -22.41
C PRO A 13 -0.92 7.10 -21.76
N GLU A 14 -1.70 6.31 -22.51
CA GLU A 14 -2.82 5.53 -21.99
C GLU A 14 -2.32 4.37 -21.11
N SER A 15 -1.25 3.67 -21.55
CA SER A 15 -0.59 2.65 -20.72
C SER A 15 0.01 3.23 -19.44
N ILE A 16 0.58 4.44 -19.49
CA ILE A 16 1.12 5.11 -18.29
C ILE A 16 -0.03 5.50 -17.33
N ALA A 17 -1.14 6.02 -17.85
CA ALA A 17 -2.32 6.33 -17.05
C ALA A 17 -2.92 5.07 -16.40
N GLN A 18 -2.98 3.96 -17.13
CA GLN A 18 -3.43 2.67 -16.59
C GLN A 18 -2.52 2.18 -15.45
N HIS A 19 -1.20 2.30 -15.61
CA HIS A 19 -0.25 1.99 -14.54
C HIS A 19 -0.41 2.93 -13.34
N ALA A 20 -0.67 4.22 -13.55
CA ALA A 20 -0.95 5.17 -12.47
C ALA A 20 -2.17 4.73 -11.66
N GLN A 21 -3.29 4.41 -12.33
CA GLN A 21 -4.52 3.94 -11.69
C GLN A 21 -4.30 2.64 -10.92
N LEU A 22 -3.64 1.64 -11.53
CA LEU A 22 -3.35 0.38 -10.85
C LEU A 22 -2.48 0.59 -9.61
N THR A 23 -1.47 1.45 -9.69
CA THR A 23 -0.57 1.78 -8.58
C THR A 23 -1.33 2.46 -7.45
N GLN A 24 -2.23 3.39 -7.78
CA GLN A 24 -3.10 4.05 -6.81
C GLN A 24 -4.03 3.05 -6.12
N GLN A 25 -4.71 2.19 -6.89
CA GLN A 25 -5.58 1.15 -6.35
C GLN A 25 -4.82 0.26 -5.35
N ARG A 26 -3.58 -0.15 -5.66
CA ARG A 26 -2.77 -0.96 -4.73
C ARG A 26 -2.42 -0.22 -3.45
N ALA A 27 -2.17 1.07 -3.51
CA ALA A 27 -1.94 1.87 -2.30
C ALA A 27 -3.18 1.94 -1.40
N GLU A 28 -4.37 2.04 -2.01
CA GLU A 28 -5.66 2.04 -1.32
C GLU A 28 -5.98 0.67 -0.70
N ASP A 29 -5.72 -0.42 -1.44
CA ASP A 29 -5.87 -1.80 -0.97
C ASP A 29 -5.00 -2.02 0.30
N ILE A 30 -3.74 -1.57 0.28
CA ILE A 30 -2.82 -1.69 1.42
C ILE A 30 -3.34 -0.87 2.61
N SER A 31 -3.77 0.36 2.38
CA SER A 31 -4.28 1.23 3.47
C SER A 31 -5.55 0.65 4.11
N THR A 32 -6.41 0.04 3.30
CA THR A 32 -7.62 -0.66 3.76
C THR A 32 -7.25 -1.89 4.60
N ALA A 33 -6.30 -2.70 4.13
CA ALA A 33 -5.83 -3.88 4.87
C ALA A 33 -5.19 -3.50 6.21
N VAL A 34 -4.40 -2.43 6.26
CA VAL A 34 -3.81 -1.88 7.49
C VAL A 34 -4.91 -1.44 8.46
N SER A 35 -5.89 -0.68 7.99
CA SER A 35 -7.03 -0.24 8.82
C SER A 35 -7.79 -1.44 9.41
N ALA A 36 -8.07 -2.46 8.59
CA ALA A 36 -8.76 -3.66 9.04
C ALA A 36 -7.95 -4.44 10.09
N LEU A 37 -6.62 -4.54 9.92
CA LEU A 37 -5.74 -5.17 10.90
C LEU A 37 -5.75 -4.42 12.24
N MET A 38 -5.72 -3.08 12.22
CA MET A 38 -5.78 -2.26 13.43
C MET A 38 -7.15 -2.34 14.12
N SER A 39 -8.25 -2.37 13.36
CA SER A 39 -9.58 -2.59 13.94
C SER A 39 -9.69 -3.96 14.61
N ALA A 40 -9.21 -5.02 13.95
CA ALA A 40 -9.17 -6.35 14.55
C ALA A 40 -8.29 -6.39 15.81
N ALA A 41 -7.17 -5.66 15.82
CA ALA A 41 -6.32 -5.49 17.00
C ALA A 41 -7.11 -4.93 18.20
N GLN A 42 -7.87 -3.86 17.98
CA GLN A 42 -8.65 -3.17 19.00
C GLN A 42 -9.82 -4.02 19.51
N GLU A 43 -10.49 -4.74 18.61
CA GLU A 43 -11.55 -5.69 18.99
C GLU A 43 -10.99 -6.81 19.87
N LEU A 44 -9.84 -7.39 19.49
CA LEU A 44 -9.16 -8.41 20.30
C LEU A 44 -8.69 -7.85 21.64
N GLU A 45 -8.15 -6.64 21.69
CA GLU A 45 -7.77 -5.97 22.92
C GLU A 45 -8.96 -5.83 23.88
N GLN A 46 -10.12 -5.41 23.39
CA GLN A 46 -11.34 -5.30 24.21
C GLN A 46 -11.77 -6.66 24.75
N VAL A 47 -11.91 -7.67 23.88
CA VAL A 47 -12.33 -9.03 24.28
C VAL A 47 -11.38 -9.61 25.33
N TRP A 48 -10.08 -9.33 25.20
CA TRP A 48 -9.06 -9.89 26.09
C TRP A 48 -8.86 -9.09 27.38
N SER A 49 -9.16 -7.79 27.37
CA SER A 49 -9.15 -6.95 28.58
C SER A 49 -10.19 -7.38 29.62
N ASP A 50 -11.28 -8.01 29.17
CA ASP A 50 -12.34 -8.54 30.03
C ASP A 50 -12.02 -9.95 30.60
N LEU A 51 -10.96 -10.60 30.13
CA LEU A 51 -10.58 -11.96 30.54
C LEU A 51 -9.52 -11.93 31.67
N PRO A 52 -9.75 -12.61 32.81
CA PRO A 52 -8.74 -12.73 33.85
C PRO A 52 -7.64 -13.72 33.45
N GLY A 53 -6.52 -13.24 32.92
CA GLY A 53 -5.35 -14.09 32.63
C GLY A 53 -4.08 -13.32 32.25
N ARG A 54 -3.04 -13.41 33.09
CA ARG A 54 -1.72 -12.78 32.84
C ARG A 54 -1.03 -13.29 31.56
N GLN A 55 -1.26 -14.55 31.18
CA GLN A 55 -0.66 -15.15 29.97
C GLN A 55 -1.20 -14.51 28.69
N PHE A 56 -2.52 -14.31 28.59
CA PHE A 56 -3.15 -13.74 27.40
C PHE A 56 -2.73 -12.29 27.12
N LYS A 57 -2.57 -11.49 28.18
CA LYS A 57 -2.04 -10.13 28.03
C LYS A 57 -0.63 -10.14 27.46
N SER A 58 0.23 -11.08 27.88
CA SER A 58 1.58 -11.24 27.35
C SER A 58 1.56 -11.58 25.86
N ASP A 59 0.70 -12.52 25.44
CA ASP A 59 0.60 -12.95 24.05
C ASP A 59 0.08 -11.80 23.14
N PHE A 60 -0.86 -10.98 23.64
CA PHE A 60 -1.31 -9.77 22.95
C PHE A 60 -0.20 -8.72 22.83
N ASP A 61 0.50 -8.41 23.93
CA ASP A 61 1.55 -7.40 23.94
C ASP A 61 2.70 -7.81 22.98
N GLU A 62 3.03 -9.12 22.88
CA GLU A 62 4.01 -9.65 21.92
C GLU A 62 3.53 -9.55 20.46
N TRP A 63 2.27 -9.89 20.20
CA TRP A 63 1.68 -9.74 18.88
C TRP A 63 1.62 -8.26 18.46
N ALA A 64 1.16 -7.37 19.33
CA ALA A 64 1.05 -5.94 19.07
C ALA A 64 2.43 -5.32 18.82
N GLY A 65 3.45 -5.72 19.59
CA GLY A 65 4.84 -5.32 19.38
C GLY A 65 5.40 -5.79 18.03
N SER A 66 4.94 -6.93 17.52
CA SER A 66 5.33 -7.45 16.20
C SER A 66 4.54 -6.82 15.05
N ALA A 67 3.27 -6.49 15.26
CA ALA A 67 2.37 -5.95 14.26
C ALA A 67 2.62 -4.46 13.98
N GLY A 68 2.97 -3.66 15.00
CA GLY A 68 3.22 -2.22 14.86
C GLY A 68 4.24 -1.87 13.76
N PRO A 69 5.46 -2.43 13.79
CA PRO A 69 6.45 -2.18 12.75
C PRO A 69 6.01 -2.62 11.33
N VAL A 70 5.15 -3.64 11.23
CA VAL A 70 4.61 -4.10 9.95
C VAL A 70 3.60 -3.09 9.41
N VAL A 71 2.71 -2.59 10.28
CA VAL A 71 1.74 -1.54 9.95
C VAL A 71 2.46 -0.28 9.44
N GLU A 72 3.45 0.23 10.18
CA GLU A 72 4.21 1.41 9.78
C GLU A 72 4.85 1.25 8.39
N ARG A 73 5.48 0.09 8.13
CA ARG A 73 6.09 -0.20 6.83
C ARG A 73 5.07 -0.28 5.70
N LEU A 74 3.90 -0.85 5.95
CA LEU A 74 2.83 -0.94 4.95
C LEU A 74 2.24 0.45 4.64
N GLU A 75 2.09 1.31 5.63
CA GLU A 75 1.68 2.70 5.44
C GLU A 75 2.72 3.49 4.64
N GLU A 76 4.00 3.39 4.98
CA GLU A 76 5.09 3.98 4.20
C GLU A 76 5.08 3.47 2.75
N PHE A 77 4.87 2.17 2.55
CA PHE A 77 4.81 1.59 1.22
C PHE A 77 3.61 2.11 0.43
N ALA A 78 2.44 2.21 1.05
CA ALA A 78 1.25 2.81 0.43
C ALA A 78 1.49 4.28 0.05
N GLN A 79 2.15 5.07 0.91
CA GLN A 79 2.51 6.46 0.58
C GLN A 79 3.47 6.53 -0.61
N ARG A 80 4.48 5.67 -0.67
CA ARG A 80 5.40 5.60 -1.81
C ARG A 80 4.69 5.21 -3.10
N LEU A 81 3.73 4.28 -3.04
CA LEU A 81 2.90 3.92 -4.19
C LEU A 81 2.02 5.09 -4.65
N ARG A 82 1.39 5.84 -3.74
CA ARG A 82 0.63 7.06 -4.11
C ARG A 82 1.53 8.10 -4.79
N ALA A 83 2.74 8.31 -4.27
CA ALA A 83 3.71 9.22 -4.88
C ALA A 83 4.15 8.74 -6.28
N ALA A 84 4.33 7.44 -6.48
CA ALA A 84 4.64 6.86 -7.78
C ALA A 84 3.46 7.02 -8.76
N ALA A 85 2.24 6.73 -8.32
CA ALA A 85 1.03 6.92 -9.12
C ALA A 85 0.87 8.37 -9.59
N ALA A 86 1.08 9.34 -8.69
CA ALA A 86 1.02 10.77 -9.04
C ALA A 86 2.06 11.16 -10.09
N ARG A 87 3.27 10.59 -10.03
CA ARG A 87 4.31 10.83 -11.04
C ARG A 87 3.93 10.22 -12.40
N TYR A 88 3.39 9.01 -12.41
CA TYR A 88 2.92 8.39 -13.66
C TYR A 88 1.78 9.19 -14.28
N GLN A 89 0.84 9.65 -13.46
CA GLN A 89 -0.26 10.50 -13.92
C GLN A 89 0.26 11.81 -14.54
N ALA A 90 1.21 12.50 -13.88
CA ALA A 90 1.81 13.72 -14.43
C ALA A 90 2.50 13.48 -15.78
N ILE A 91 3.22 12.37 -15.92
CA ILE A 91 3.84 11.98 -17.20
C ILE A 91 2.78 11.71 -18.27
N ALA A 92 1.70 10.99 -17.92
CA ALA A 92 0.60 10.70 -18.84
C ALA A 92 -0.11 11.97 -19.32
N ASP A 93 -0.27 12.97 -18.44
CA ASP A 93 -0.88 14.26 -18.74
C ASP A 93 0.06 15.21 -19.54
N GLY A 94 1.27 14.76 -19.88
CA GLY A 94 2.27 15.57 -20.59
C GLY A 94 2.96 16.61 -19.72
N ALA A 95 2.72 16.59 -18.40
CA ALA A 95 3.48 17.36 -17.42
C ALA A 95 4.79 16.62 -17.11
N ALA A 96 5.76 16.70 -18.02
CA ALA A 96 7.12 16.30 -17.70
C ALA A 96 7.69 17.21 -16.58
N PRO A 97 8.53 16.68 -15.66
CA PRO A 97 9.25 17.50 -14.69
C PRO A 97 10.26 18.46 -15.35
#